data_AF-A0A832DS28-F1
#
_entry.id   AF-A0A832DS28-F1
#
_cell.length_a   1.000
_cell.length_b   1.000
_cell.length_c   1.000
_cell.angle_alpha   90.00
_cell.angle_beta   90.00
_cell.angle_gamma   90.00
#
_symmetry.space_group_name_H-M   'P 1'
#
loop_
_entity.id
_entity.type
_entity.pdbx_description
1 polymer ?
#
loop_
_entity_poly.entity_id
_entity_poly.type
_entity_poly.pdbx_seq_one_letter_code
_entity_poly.pdbx_strand_id
1 'polypeptide(L)'
;THLLSLGFDAVHWQLNVIWTEEWGPSDFLSWAEAEYLPGVAKLRDLFLAEAERGRVLGIVPILGIYRALLVKPYDWVPCGAGKYSFAINTDGRVLHCPIAVSEKWATAGHIKIGLNGGAPRLKDKCLRCEYRHVCGGRCLYTHYEDYWGVEGFDAVCSVTKKTIRLLEEAAPRLKNLIETGRLARDALNYDPLLDSTEVIP
;
A
#
# COMPACT_ATOMS: atom_id res chain seq x y z
N THR A 1 -10.44 -0.88 -16.33
CA THR A 1 -11.66 -1.53 -15.80
C THR A 1 -11.90 -2.95 -16.31
N HIS A 2 -11.18 -3.41 -17.35
CA HIS A 2 -11.37 -4.75 -17.92
C HIS A 2 -11.38 -5.88 -16.88
N LEU A 3 -10.39 -5.95 -15.99
CA LEU A 3 -10.34 -7.01 -14.96
C LEU A 3 -11.58 -7.01 -14.05
N LEU A 4 -12.06 -5.84 -13.63
CA LEU A 4 -13.28 -5.73 -12.81
C LEU A 4 -14.52 -6.26 -13.55
N SER A 5 -14.57 -6.14 -14.89
CA SER A 5 -15.69 -6.67 -15.69
C SER A 5 -15.67 -8.19 -15.90
N LEU A 6 -14.53 -8.84 -15.65
CA LEU A 6 -14.40 -10.30 -15.79
C LEU A 6 -14.86 -11.08 -14.54
N GLY A 7 -15.26 -10.38 -13.47
CA GLY A 7 -15.75 -11.01 -12.25
C GLY A 7 -14.68 -11.34 -11.20
N PHE A 8 -13.49 -10.74 -11.29
CA PHE A 8 -12.51 -10.82 -10.20
C PHE A 8 -13.01 -10.06 -8.96
N ASP A 9 -12.97 -10.71 -7.80
CA ASP A 9 -13.39 -10.11 -6.53
C ASP A 9 -12.49 -8.93 -6.14
N ALA A 10 -11.20 -9.02 -6.46
CA ALA A 10 -10.23 -7.97 -6.21
C ALA A 10 -9.22 -7.83 -7.35
N VAL A 11 -8.78 -6.59 -7.58
CA VAL A 11 -7.76 -6.20 -8.53
C VAL A 11 -6.71 -5.37 -7.82
N HIS A 12 -5.45 -5.78 -8.00
CA HIS A 12 -4.27 -5.18 -7.40
C HIS A 12 -3.24 -4.88 -8.50
N TRP A 13 -2.42 -3.86 -8.30
CA TRP A 13 -1.25 -3.56 -9.13
C TRP A 13 -0.12 -2.99 -8.27
N GLN A 14 1.11 -3.12 -8.77
CA GLN A 14 2.31 -2.51 -8.21
C GLN A 14 3.05 -1.73 -9.30
N LEU A 15 3.80 -0.71 -8.91
CA LEU A 15 4.64 0.05 -9.82
C LEU A 15 6.01 -0.60 -9.92
N ASN A 16 6.51 -0.82 -11.14
CA ASN A 16 7.87 -1.29 -11.36
C ASN A 16 8.85 -0.12 -11.29
N VAL A 17 9.27 0.22 -10.07
CA VAL A 17 10.07 1.42 -9.78
C VAL A 17 11.31 1.15 -8.91
N ILE A 18 11.58 -0.11 -8.54
CA ILE A 18 12.71 -0.44 -7.65
C ILE A 18 13.70 -1.38 -8.32
N TRP A 19 13.22 -2.28 -9.17
CA TRP A 19 14.03 -3.32 -9.81
C TRP A 19 14.15 -3.10 -11.33
N THR A 20 14.30 -1.84 -11.74
CA THR A 20 14.42 -1.48 -13.15
C THR A 20 15.43 -0.36 -13.39
N GLU A 21 16.17 -0.49 -14.49
CA GLU A 21 17.07 0.51 -15.05
C GLU A 21 16.45 1.23 -16.27
N GLU A 22 15.21 0.87 -16.65
CA GLU A 22 14.57 1.35 -17.89
C GLU A 22 14.22 2.84 -17.87
N TRP A 23 14.16 3.44 -16.68
CA TRP A 23 13.75 4.81 -16.45
C TRP A 23 14.22 5.30 -15.09
N GLY A 24 14.44 6.62 -14.98
CA GLY A 24 14.86 7.24 -13.74
C GLY A 24 13.71 7.93 -12.98
N PRO A 25 14.00 8.51 -11.79
CA PRO A 25 13.01 9.23 -11.00
C PRO A 25 12.29 10.36 -11.75
N SER A 26 13.00 11.07 -12.64
CA SER A 26 12.44 12.17 -13.45
C SER A 26 11.42 11.68 -14.48
N ASP A 27 11.74 10.60 -15.18
CA ASP A 27 10.84 9.99 -16.16
C ASP A 27 9.62 9.38 -15.46
N PHE A 28 9.84 8.75 -14.31
CA PHE A 28 8.78 8.24 -13.45
C PHE A 28 7.80 9.31 -13.03
N LEU A 29 8.29 10.46 -12.54
CA LEU A 29 7.43 11.58 -12.19
C LEU A 29 6.66 12.11 -13.40
N SER A 30 7.33 12.26 -14.54
CA SER A 30 6.70 12.75 -15.77
C SER A 30 5.55 11.84 -16.23
N TRP A 31 5.78 10.54 -16.25
CA TRP A 31 4.75 9.54 -16.54
C TRP A 31 3.65 9.54 -15.47
N ALA A 32 4.02 9.68 -14.19
CA ALA A 32 3.05 9.64 -13.12
C ALA A 32 2.04 10.80 -13.21
N GLU A 33 2.52 12.01 -13.55
CA GLU A 33 1.64 13.17 -13.78
C GLU A 33 0.80 13.03 -15.05
N ALA A 34 1.41 12.57 -16.14
CA ALA A 34 0.75 12.51 -17.45
C ALA A 34 -0.29 11.39 -17.54
N GLU A 35 -0.02 10.23 -16.93
CA GLU A 35 -0.76 8.99 -17.18
C GLU A 35 -1.32 8.36 -15.90
N TYR A 36 -0.44 8.12 -14.90
CA TYR A 36 -0.82 7.33 -13.72
C TYR A 36 -1.87 8.01 -12.86
N LEU A 37 -1.61 9.23 -12.40
CA LEU A 37 -2.50 9.98 -11.50
C LEU A 37 -3.86 10.29 -12.17
N PRO A 38 -3.93 10.70 -13.46
CA PRO A 38 -5.20 10.77 -14.17
C PRO A 38 -5.94 9.43 -14.24
N GLY A 39 -5.22 8.32 -14.41
CA GLY A 39 -5.78 6.96 -14.36
C GLY A 39 -6.39 6.64 -12.98
N VAL A 40 -5.65 6.94 -11.91
CA VAL A 40 -6.12 6.77 -10.52
C VAL A 40 -7.37 7.63 -10.26
N ALA A 41 -7.41 8.88 -10.74
CA ALA A 41 -8.59 9.74 -10.60
C ALA A 41 -9.82 9.14 -11.28
N LYS A 42 -9.69 8.56 -12.48
CA LYS A 42 -10.78 7.84 -13.16
C LYS A 42 -11.24 6.62 -12.35
N LEU A 43 -10.31 5.86 -11.76
CA LEU A 43 -10.66 4.71 -10.91
C LEU A 43 -11.34 5.13 -9.61
N ARG A 44 -10.93 6.25 -9.00
CA ARG A 44 -11.60 6.85 -7.86
C ARG A 44 -13.04 7.21 -8.19
N ASP A 45 -13.26 7.90 -9.31
CA ASP A 45 -14.60 8.34 -9.70
C ASP A 45 -15.52 7.16 -9.98
N LEU A 46 -14.98 6.10 -10.62
CA LEU A 46 -15.68 4.83 -10.79
C LEU A 46 -16.01 4.16 -9.45
N PHE A 47 -15.04 4.07 -8.54
CA PHE A 47 -15.24 3.50 -7.21
C PHE A 47 -16.35 4.23 -6.47
N LEU A 48 -16.35 5.55 -6.52
CA LEU A 48 -17.35 6.39 -5.87
C LEU A 48 -18.74 6.23 -6.48
N ALA A 49 -18.85 6.18 -7.81
CA ALA A 49 -20.13 5.95 -8.50
C ALA A 49 -20.74 4.59 -8.16
N GLU A 50 -19.92 3.56 -7.99
CA GLU A 50 -20.37 2.24 -7.55
C GLU A 50 -20.74 2.24 -6.05
N ALA A 51 -19.97 2.93 -5.21
CA ALA A 51 -20.28 3.08 -3.80
C ALA A 51 -21.63 3.79 -3.57
N GLU A 52 -21.97 4.79 -4.41
CA GLU A 52 -23.29 5.42 -4.40
C GLU A 52 -24.43 4.46 -4.76
N ARG A 53 -24.14 3.41 -5.51
CA ARG A 53 -25.06 2.30 -5.82
C ARG A 53 -25.04 1.21 -4.74
N GLY A 54 -24.32 1.42 -3.63
CA GLY A 54 -24.18 0.47 -2.54
C GLY A 54 -23.17 -0.64 -2.79
N ARG A 55 -22.32 -0.52 -3.82
CA ARG A 55 -21.31 -1.53 -4.18
C ARG A 55 -19.89 -0.99 -3.99
N VAL A 56 -19.06 -1.73 -3.26
CA VAL A 56 -17.63 -1.44 -3.14
C VAL A 56 -16.87 -2.26 -4.18
N LEU A 57 -16.02 -1.60 -4.97
CA LEU A 57 -15.15 -2.30 -5.91
C LEU A 57 -13.90 -2.80 -5.21
N GLY A 58 -13.49 -4.03 -5.50
CA GLY A 58 -12.26 -4.67 -4.99
C GLY A 58 -10.96 -4.07 -5.52
N ILE A 59 -10.82 -2.75 -5.63
CA ILE A 59 -9.62 -2.10 -6.14
C ILE A 59 -8.65 -1.91 -4.98
N VAL A 60 -7.72 -2.85 -4.77
CA VAL A 60 -6.94 -2.98 -3.54
C VAL A 60 -6.21 -1.69 -3.14
N PRO A 61 -5.49 -0.97 -4.03
CA PRO A 61 -4.86 0.28 -3.63
C PRO A 61 -5.81 1.39 -3.19
N ILE A 62 -6.99 1.48 -3.82
CA ILE A 62 -8.02 2.46 -3.46
C ILE A 62 -8.68 2.07 -2.13
N LEU A 63 -8.99 0.78 -1.96
CA LEU A 63 -9.54 0.22 -0.72
C LEU A 63 -8.60 0.44 0.46
N GLY A 64 -7.31 0.12 0.31
CA GLY A 64 -6.34 0.26 1.38
C GLY A 64 -6.19 1.70 1.85
N ILE A 65 -6.28 2.68 0.94
CA ILE A 65 -6.24 4.11 1.28
C ILE A 65 -7.55 4.56 1.93
N TYR A 66 -8.72 4.22 1.38
CA TYR A 66 -10.00 4.61 2.00
C TYR A 66 -10.23 3.96 3.36
N ARG A 67 -9.79 2.71 3.54
CA ARG A 67 -9.76 2.06 4.85
C ARG A 67 -8.99 2.91 5.86
N ALA A 68 -7.82 3.39 5.46
CA ALA A 68 -6.97 4.21 6.32
C ALA A 68 -7.58 5.58 6.65
N LEU A 69 -8.21 6.22 5.66
CA LEU A 69 -8.83 7.53 5.80
C LEU A 69 -10.14 7.50 6.60
N LEU A 70 -10.96 6.46 6.44
CA LEU A 70 -12.36 6.48 6.89
C LEU A 70 -12.69 5.46 7.99
N VAL A 71 -11.92 4.37 8.10
CA VAL A 71 -12.26 3.25 8.97
C VAL A 71 -11.25 3.11 10.11
N LYS A 72 -9.99 2.85 9.76
CA LYS A 72 -8.93 2.59 10.72
C LYS A 72 -7.60 3.04 10.10
N PRO A 73 -6.83 3.93 10.71
CA PRO A 73 -5.51 4.31 10.20
C PRO A 73 -4.51 3.16 10.32
N TYR A 74 -3.40 3.24 9.60
CA TYR A 74 -2.26 2.35 9.78
C TYR A 74 -1.33 2.85 10.89
N ASP A 75 -0.81 1.91 11.66
CA ASP A 75 0.24 2.17 12.65
C ASP A 75 1.61 1.56 12.24
N TRP A 76 1.61 0.78 11.15
CA TRP A 76 2.74 0.08 10.56
C TRP A 76 2.56 -0.08 9.04
N VAL A 77 3.53 -0.70 8.35
CA VAL A 77 3.40 -0.98 6.92
C VAL A 77 2.14 -1.83 6.65
N PRO A 78 1.38 -1.56 5.56
CA PRO A 78 0.07 -2.18 5.39
C PRO A 78 0.06 -3.70 5.37
N CYS A 79 1.03 -4.33 4.69
CA CYS A 79 1.16 -5.79 4.65
C CYS A 79 1.59 -6.43 5.99
N GLY A 80 1.90 -5.61 7.00
CA GLY A 80 2.27 -6.07 8.33
C GLY A 80 3.69 -6.62 8.48
N ALA A 81 4.47 -6.64 7.40
CA ALA A 81 5.83 -7.18 7.39
C ALA A 81 6.64 -6.71 8.60
N GLY A 82 7.16 -7.67 9.36
CA GLY A 82 8.10 -7.47 10.44
C GLY A 82 7.48 -7.04 11.78
N LYS A 83 6.16 -6.89 11.84
CA LYS A 83 5.43 -6.63 13.09
C LYS A 83 4.23 -7.55 13.28
N TYR A 84 3.36 -7.63 12.28
CA TYR A 84 2.12 -8.43 12.30
C TYR A 84 2.20 -9.68 11.44
N SER A 85 3.07 -9.67 10.42
CA SER A 85 3.29 -10.79 9.51
C SER A 85 4.78 -11.11 9.42
N PHE A 86 5.09 -12.40 9.45
CA PHE A 86 6.42 -12.97 9.30
C PHE A 86 6.35 -14.14 8.32
N ALA A 87 7.41 -14.31 7.54
CA ALA A 87 7.55 -15.47 6.66
C ALA A 87 8.48 -16.51 7.29
N ILE A 88 8.23 -17.79 7.05
CA ILE A 88 9.15 -18.88 7.42
C ILE A 88 9.73 -19.43 6.13
N ASN A 89 11.05 -19.33 5.99
CA ASN A 89 11.76 -19.88 4.85
C ASN A 89 11.99 -21.39 5.01
N THR A 90 12.29 -22.08 3.91
CA THR A 90 12.45 -23.55 3.88
C THR A 90 13.62 -24.06 4.72
N ASP A 91 14.60 -23.19 5.01
CA ASP A 91 15.72 -23.46 5.92
C ASP A 91 15.38 -23.25 7.41
N GLY A 92 14.15 -22.82 7.73
CA GLY A 92 13.69 -22.56 9.09
C GLY A 92 13.95 -21.14 9.60
N ARG A 93 14.56 -20.24 8.80
CA ARG A 93 14.65 -18.81 9.14
C ARG A 93 13.26 -18.18 9.18
N VAL A 94 13.02 -17.36 10.20
CA VAL A 94 11.87 -16.46 10.27
C VAL A 94 12.29 -15.11 9.72
N LEU A 95 11.54 -14.56 8.78
CA LEU A 95 11.85 -13.32 8.06
C LEU A 95 10.81 -12.23 8.37
N HIS A 96 11.26 -10.99 8.49
CA HIS A 96 10.42 -9.81 8.60
C HIS A 96 9.60 -9.59 7.32
N CYS A 97 10.13 -9.91 6.14
CA CYS A 97 9.48 -9.62 4.88
C CYS A 97 9.55 -10.86 3.96
N PRO A 98 8.43 -11.30 3.36
CA PRO A 98 8.42 -12.51 2.52
C PRO A 98 9.21 -12.36 1.23
N ILE A 99 9.36 -11.14 0.71
CA ILE A 99 10.15 -10.87 -0.51
C ILE A 99 11.64 -10.67 -0.21
N ALA A 100 12.04 -10.65 1.06
CA ALA A 100 13.41 -10.46 1.49
C ALA A 100 14.07 -11.80 1.87
N VAL A 101 14.14 -12.72 0.89
CA VAL A 101 14.52 -14.12 1.10
C VAL A 101 16.02 -14.27 1.41
N SER A 102 16.85 -13.46 0.75
CA SER A 102 18.31 -13.50 0.82
C SER A 102 18.89 -12.44 1.76
N GLU A 103 18.14 -11.39 2.03
CA GLU A 103 18.62 -10.16 2.62
C GLU A 103 18.82 -10.36 4.13
N LYS A 104 20.07 -10.18 4.59
CA LYS A 104 20.42 -10.44 5.99
C LYS A 104 19.61 -9.61 6.98
N TRP A 105 19.28 -8.36 6.61
CA TRP A 105 18.49 -7.46 7.46
C TRP A 105 17.11 -8.01 7.77
N ALA A 106 16.57 -8.87 6.91
CA ALA A 106 15.23 -9.40 7.06
C ALA A 106 15.14 -10.56 8.05
N THR A 107 16.24 -11.08 8.58
CA THR A 107 16.20 -12.21 9.51
C THR A 107 15.65 -11.79 10.87
N ALA A 108 14.44 -12.26 11.20
CA ALA A 108 13.76 -12.04 12.48
C ALA A 108 14.04 -13.14 13.51
N GLY A 109 14.48 -14.31 13.05
CA GLY A 109 14.90 -15.40 13.91
C GLY A 109 14.90 -16.76 13.22
N HIS A 110 14.65 -17.82 13.98
CA HIS A 110 14.65 -19.19 13.46
C HIS A 110 13.64 -20.06 14.22
N ILE A 111 12.92 -20.96 13.55
CA ILE A 111 11.85 -21.77 14.17
C ILE A 111 12.31 -22.63 15.37
N LYS A 112 13.60 -22.98 15.42
CA LYS A 112 14.20 -23.73 16.54
C LYS A 112 14.55 -22.88 17.77
N ILE A 113 14.62 -21.55 17.61
CA ILE A 113 15.09 -20.60 18.65
C ILE A 113 13.97 -19.63 19.05
N GLY A 114 13.09 -19.28 18.11
CA GLY A 114 12.13 -18.20 18.22
C GLY A 114 12.62 -16.92 17.55
N LEU A 115 11.91 -15.83 17.80
CA LEU A 115 12.29 -14.48 17.36
C LEU A 115 13.45 -13.97 18.21
N ASN A 116 14.54 -13.61 17.57
CA ASN A 116 15.73 -13.04 18.21
C ASN A 116 16.40 -11.93 17.37
N GLY A 117 15.82 -11.59 16.22
CA GLY A 117 16.18 -10.44 15.41
C GLY A 117 15.63 -9.13 15.98
N GLY A 118 16.30 -8.03 15.66
CA GLY A 118 15.83 -6.70 16.04
C GLY A 118 14.54 -6.33 15.31
N ALA A 119 13.68 -5.55 15.96
CA ALA A 119 12.49 -5.03 15.30
C ALA A 119 12.89 -4.10 14.14
N PRO A 120 12.24 -4.22 12.96
CA PRO A 120 12.55 -3.36 11.84
C PRO A 120 12.13 -1.92 12.12
N ARG A 121 12.77 -0.98 11.44
CA ARG A 121 12.54 0.45 11.58
C ARG A 121 12.31 1.08 10.21
N LEU A 122 11.36 2.01 10.16
CA LEU A 122 11.13 2.85 8.99
C LEU A 122 12.15 3.99 8.92
N LYS A 123 12.49 4.45 7.71
CA LYS A 123 13.30 5.66 7.51
C LYS A 123 12.66 6.85 8.24
N ASP A 124 13.49 7.73 8.82
CA ASP A 124 13.04 8.82 9.70
C ASP A 124 12.02 9.78 9.05
N LYS A 125 12.15 10.01 7.75
CA LYS A 125 11.18 10.81 6.97
C LYS A 125 9.76 10.26 7.05
N CYS A 126 9.58 8.93 7.14
CA CYS A 126 8.26 8.33 7.28
C CYS A 126 7.71 8.45 8.69
N LEU A 127 8.56 8.46 9.72
CA LEU A 127 8.12 8.58 11.12
C LEU A 127 7.50 9.95 11.43
N ARG A 128 7.92 10.99 10.70
CA ARG A 128 7.44 12.38 10.85
C ARG A 128 6.49 12.82 9.73
N CYS A 129 6.11 11.93 8.82
CA CYS A 129 5.26 12.27 7.67
C CYS A 129 3.79 12.37 8.09
N GLU A 130 3.12 13.44 7.66
CA GLU A 130 1.68 13.66 7.88
C GLU A 130 0.82 12.49 7.35
N TYR A 131 1.19 11.89 6.22
CA TYR A 131 0.46 10.78 5.60
C TYR A 131 0.83 9.39 6.14
N ARG A 132 1.66 9.30 7.19
CA ARG A 132 2.07 8.00 7.76
C ARG A 132 0.86 7.16 8.18
N HIS A 133 -0.17 7.79 8.74
CA HIS A 133 -1.38 7.12 9.16
C HIS A 133 -2.22 6.55 7.99
N VAL A 134 -1.93 6.98 6.75
CA VAL A 134 -2.60 6.53 5.52
C VAL A 134 -1.76 5.55 4.72
N CYS A 135 -0.45 5.76 4.60
CA CYS A 135 0.42 4.87 3.82
C CYS A 135 1.13 3.81 4.66
N GLY A 136 1.20 3.95 5.98
CA GLY A 136 1.88 3.03 6.89
C GLY A 136 3.41 3.00 6.73
N GLY A 137 3.99 3.79 5.83
CA GLY A 137 5.38 3.66 5.40
C GLY A 137 5.56 2.84 4.11
N ARG A 138 4.48 2.39 3.45
CA ARG A 138 4.51 1.56 2.22
C ARG A 138 5.26 0.24 2.42
N CYS A 139 5.83 -0.38 1.38
CA CYS A 139 6.60 -1.60 1.53
C CYS A 139 7.83 -1.44 2.45
N LEU A 140 7.99 -2.37 3.40
CA LEU A 140 9.12 -2.40 4.32
C LEU A 140 10.46 -2.56 3.60
N TYR A 141 10.48 -3.33 2.51
CA TYR A 141 11.68 -3.64 1.74
C TYR A 141 12.39 -2.36 1.27
N THR A 142 11.62 -1.33 0.87
CA THR A 142 12.15 -0.05 0.38
C THR A 142 12.78 0.81 1.48
N HIS A 143 12.67 0.41 2.74
CA HIS A 143 13.36 1.09 3.85
C HIS A 143 14.80 0.63 3.99
N TYR A 144 15.11 -0.58 3.53
CA TYR A 144 16.40 -1.24 3.69
C TYR A 144 17.16 -1.34 2.37
N GLU A 145 16.47 -1.64 1.27
CA GLU A 145 17.06 -1.68 -0.06
C GLU A 145 16.88 -0.35 -0.78
N ASP A 146 17.99 0.19 -1.32
CA ASP A 146 18.07 1.54 -1.89
C ASP A 146 18.47 1.52 -3.37
N TYR A 147 17.93 0.57 -4.14
CA TYR A 147 18.28 0.37 -5.56
C TYR A 147 18.08 1.62 -6.44
N TRP A 148 17.08 2.44 -6.11
CA TRP A 148 16.76 3.69 -6.81
C TRP A 148 17.20 4.95 -6.07
N GLY A 149 17.99 4.77 -5.00
CA GLY A 149 18.51 5.83 -4.16
C GLY A 149 17.44 6.69 -3.48
N VAL A 150 17.91 7.75 -2.84
CA VAL A 150 17.06 8.72 -2.14
C VAL A 150 16.11 9.44 -3.10
N GLU A 151 16.58 9.80 -4.30
CA GLU A 151 15.77 10.49 -5.31
C GLU A 151 14.60 9.64 -5.79
N GLY A 152 14.84 8.37 -6.10
CA GLY A 152 13.77 7.45 -6.46
C GLY A 152 12.80 7.23 -5.33
N PHE A 153 13.27 7.04 -4.09
CA PHE A 153 12.37 6.96 -2.93
C PHE A 153 11.48 8.21 -2.83
N ASP A 154 12.04 9.40 -2.97
CA ASP A 154 11.32 10.66 -2.85
C ASP A 154 10.33 10.87 -4.00
N ALA A 155 10.69 10.43 -5.21
CA ALA A 155 9.79 10.43 -6.35
C ALA A 155 8.55 9.55 -6.11
N VAL A 156 8.74 8.29 -5.70
CA VAL A 156 7.57 7.42 -5.42
C VAL A 156 6.78 7.91 -4.20
N CYS A 157 7.44 8.44 -3.17
CA CYS A 157 6.79 9.08 -2.03
C CYS A 157 5.92 10.28 -2.47
N SER A 158 6.38 11.10 -3.42
CA SER A 158 5.62 12.21 -3.99
C SER A 158 4.34 11.72 -4.69
N VAL A 159 4.46 10.69 -5.53
CA VAL A 159 3.31 10.09 -6.25
C VAL A 159 2.33 9.44 -5.28
N THR A 160 2.81 8.74 -4.25
CA THR A 160 1.95 8.20 -3.18
C THR A 160 1.16 9.33 -2.50
N LYS A 161 1.80 10.43 -2.12
CA LYS A 161 1.12 11.57 -1.48
C LYS A 161 0.07 12.20 -2.41
N LYS A 162 0.37 12.32 -3.71
CA LYS A 162 -0.61 12.79 -4.71
C LYS A 162 -1.79 11.84 -4.85
N THR A 163 -1.54 10.54 -4.88
CA THR A 163 -2.58 9.50 -4.89
C THR A 163 -3.49 9.61 -3.66
N ILE A 164 -2.92 9.77 -2.47
CA ILE A 164 -3.70 9.95 -1.23
C ILE A 164 -4.57 11.20 -1.32
N ARG A 165 -4.01 12.35 -1.71
CA ARG A 165 -4.77 13.59 -1.88
C ARG A 165 -5.93 13.45 -2.87
N LEU A 166 -5.68 12.83 -4.02
CA LEU A 166 -6.72 12.56 -5.02
C LEU A 166 -7.87 11.74 -4.42
N LEU A 167 -7.58 10.75 -3.58
CA LEU A 167 -8.61 9.94 -2.92
C LEU A 167 -9.30 10.70 -1.77
N GLU A 168 -8.56 11.51 -1.02
CA GLU A 168 -9.09 12.37 0.05
C GLU A 168 -10.20 13.31 -0.46
N GLU A 169 -10.11 13.83 -1.69
CA GLU A 169 -11.14 14.67 -2.31
C GLU A 169 -12.54 14.01 -2.31
N ALA A 170 -12.60 12.68 -2.48
CA ALA A 170 -13.84 11.91 -2.51
C ALA A 170 -14.21 11.30 -1.14
N ALA A 171 -13.33 11.35 -0.15
CA ALA A 171 -13.55 10.79 1.17
C ALA A 171 -14.79 11.36 1.90
N PRO A 172 -15.11 12.67 1.84
CA PRO A 172 -16.33 13.21 2.46
C PRO A 172 -17.62 12.60 1.90
N ARG A 173 -17.66 12.31 0.60
CA ARG A 173 -18.83 11.67 -0.04
C ARG A 173 -19.00 10.25 0.44
N LEU A 174 -17.92 9.46 0.47
CA LEU A 174 -17.96 8.10 1.02
C LEU A 174 -18.36 8.09 2.49
N LYS A 175 -17.84 9.03 3.29
CA LYS A 175 -18.23 9.19 4.70
C LYS A 175 -19.74 9.44 4.83
N ASN A 176 -20.32 10.33 4.02
CA ASN A 176 -21.76 10.57 4.03
C ASN A 176 -22.58 9.33 3.64
N LEU A 177 -22.11 8.52 2.68
CA LEU A 177 -22.77 7.26 2.32
C LEU A 177 -22.78 6.25 3.49
N ILE A 178 -21.70 6.23 4.29
CA ILE A 178 -21.63 5.39 5.50
C ILE A 178 -22.61 5.91 6.56
N GLU A 179 -22.58 7.22 6.83
CA GLU A 179 -23.42 7.86 7.85
C GLU A 179 -24.93 7.74 7.53
N THR A 180 -25.29 7.77 6.24
CA THR A 180 -26.68 7.60 5.77
C THR A 180 -27.10 6.14 5.60
N GLY A 181 -26.21 5.18 5.89
CA GLY A 181 -26.49 3.74 5.78
C GLY A 181 -26.57 3.21 4.34
N ARG A 182 -26.22 4.01 3.33
CA ARG A 182 -26.17 3.58 1.92
C ARG A 182 -24.97 2.70 1.61
N LEU A 183 -23.93 2.79 2.45
CA LEU A 183 -22.73 1.97 2.37
C LEU A 183 -22.40 1.40 3.74
N ALA A 184 -22.21 0.08 3.83
CA ALA A 184 -21.75 -0.53 5.08
C ALA A 184 -20.31 -0.09 5.38
N ARG A 185 -20.03 0.39 6.60
CA ARG A 185 -18.68 0.79 7.03
C ARG A 185 -17.66 -0.35 6.82
N ASP A 186 -18.06 -1.56 7.14
CA ASP A 186 -17.22 -2.76 7.02
C ASP A 186 -16.89 -3.12 5.57
N ALA A 187 -17.67 -2.66 4.59
CA ALA A 187 -17.35 -2.85 3.18
C ALA A 187 -16.06 -2.10 2.76
N LEU A 188 -15.65 -1.09 3.52
CA LEU A 188 -14.36 -0.40 3.34
C LEU A 188 -13.28 -0.89 4.33
N ASN A 189 -13.58 -1.83 5.22
CA ASN A 189 -12.63 -2.34 6.22
C ASN A 189 -11.75 -3.46 5.65
N TYR A 190 -11.08 -3.18 4.54
CA TYR A 190 -10.12 -4.10 3.94
C TYR A 190 -8.95 -4.37 4.90
N ASP A 191 -8.61 -5.64 5.11
CA ASP A 191 -7.47 -6.05 5.96
C ASP A 191 -6.32 -6.58 5.10
N PRO A 192 -5.28 -5.76 4.85
CA PRO A 192 -4.16 -6.17 4.02
C PRO A 192 -3.29 -7.25 4.67
N LEU A 193 -3.45 -7.53 5.96
CA LEU A 193 -2.70 -8.58 6.65
C LEU A 193 -3.13 -9.97 6.20
N LEU A 194 -4.40 -10.15 5.85
CA LEU A 194 -4.93 -11.44 5.41
C LEU A 194 -4.43 -11.80 4.01
N ASP A 195 -4.26 -10.78 3.15
CA ASP A 195 -3.81 -10.97 1.77
C ASP A 195 -2.30 -10.78 1.62
N SER A 196 -1.61 -10.36 2.68
CA SER A 196 -0.19 -9.97 2.70
C SER A 196 0.20 -9.04 1.53
N THR A 197 -0.74 -8.21 1.08
CA THR A 197 -0.64 -7.42 -0.16
C THR A 197 -0.12 -6.01 0.12
N GLU A 198 0.69 -5.47 -0.79
CA GLU A 198 1.05 -4.06 -0.77
C GLU A 198 -0.13 -3.22 -1.30
N VAL A 199 -0.76 -2.43 -0.43
CA VAL A 199 -1.88 -1.57 -0.82
C VAL A 199 -1.46 -0.18 -1.28
N ILE A 200 -0.17 0.13 -1.20
CA ILE A 200 0.37 1.43 -1.62
C ILE A 200 1.40 1.15 -2.71
N PRO A 201 1.00 1.20 -3.99
CA PRO A 201 1.87 0.90 -5.13
C PRO A 201 3.08 1.82 -5.25
#